data_AF-A0A1J1LLR9-F1
#
_entry.id   AF-A0A1J1LLR9-F1
#
_cell.length_a   1.000
_cell.length_b   1.000
_cell.length_c   1.000
_cell.angle_alpha   90.00
_cell.angle_beta   90.00
_cell.angle_gamma   90.00
#
_symmetry.space_group_name_H-M   'P 1'
#
loop_
_entity.id
_entity.type
_entity.pdbx_description
1 polymer ?
#
loop_
_entity_poly.entity_id
_entity_poly.type
_entity_poly.pdbx_seq_one_letter_code
_entity_poly.pdbx_strand_id
1 'polypeptide(L)'
;MLKQSEIYRLVNDYIGVSKGYLNGFSYRTHYEFYPYYCDLEIDVADYEPGTTREKFIRILEESNPLVQAKILKGVFKKIPVSAFEEQDRERKQELYDEYQVIIARLDPKTQGVSGDFKNLIFAANGPKPEIVLVNATTNEIRIVKNEEYCLVYDRPLTEKGLLWEELVDWWCDRENLQSQNRSEQRHGLFNRLLTSIEDNEPEKVLFRTYYKFFFEEFVDRLPALIPQVYLHYDPYTWKYLKDEKRLVRQRMDFLLLLPYGKNVVIEIDGRQHYSENGQSSPHLYAEMVAEDRRLKLTGYEVYRFGGYEFLDPEKAQEKVGVFFSELFKLYAIS
;
A
#
# COMPACT_ATOMS: atom_id res chain seq x y z
N MET A 1 1.81 -12.20 -16.61
CA MET A 1 1.18 -13.47 -17.01
C MET A 1 1.51 -14.53 -15.98
N LEU A 2 0.60 -15.47 -15.73
CA LEU A 2 0.87 -16.66 -14.91
C LEU A 2 1.96 -17.52 -15.56
N LYS A 3 2.83 -18.10 -14.72
CA LYS A 3 3.73 -19.17 -15.13
C LYS A 3 2.95 -20.47 -15.22
N GLN A 4 3.39 -21.38 -16.09
CA GLN A 4 2.75 -22.68 -16.23
C GLN A 4 2.72 -23.46 -14.90
N SER A 5 3.80 -23.39 -14.11
CA SER A 5 3.84 -23.98 -12.77
C SER A 5 2.76 -23.45 -11.82
N GLU A 6 2.43 -22.16 -11.90
CA GLU A 6 1.39 -21.53 -11.08
C GLU A 6 0.00 -21.97 -11.55
N ILE A 7 -0.23 -22.09 -12.86
CA ILE A 7 -1.51 -22.63 -13.36
C ILE A 7 -1.71 -24.08 -12.87
N TYR A 8 -0.68 -24.91 -12.97
CA TYR A 8 -0.75 -26.30 -12.54
C TYR A 8 -0.94 -26.44 -11.03
N ARG A 9 -0.27 -25.64 -10.21
CA ARG A 9 -0.46 -25.69 -8.76
C ARG A 9 -1.85 -25.21 -8.34
N LEU A 10 -2.38 -24.16 -8.95
CA LEU A 10 -3.76 -23.72 -8.68
C LEU A 10 -4.75 -24.85 -8.99
N VAL A 11 -4.62 -25.45 -10.18
CA VAL A 11 -5.55 -26.46 -10.67
C VAL A 11 -5.46 -27.76 -9.87
N ASN A 12 -4.26 -28.27 -9.63
CA ASN A 12 -4.08 -29.59 -9.02
C ASN A 12 -3.97 -29.53 -7.49
N ASP A 13 -3.32 -28.50 -6.93
CA ASP A 13 -3.04 -28.44 -5.49
C ASP A 13 -4.09 -27.62 -4.73
N TYR A 14 -4.67 -26.57 -5.32
CA TYR A 14 -5.72 -25.77 -4.67
C TYR A 14 -7.14 -26.26 -5.02
N ILE A 15 -7.54 -26.21 -6.29
CA ILE A 15 -8.88 -26.62 -6.75
C ILE A 15 -9.02 -28.15 -6.63
N GLY A 16 -8.02 -28.88 -7.12
CA GLY A 16 -8.04 -30.34 -7.19
C GLY A 16 -8.69 -30.86 -8.47
N VAL A 17 -8.24 -32.04 -8.92
CA VAL A 17 -8.68 -32.68 -10.16
C VAL A 17 -9.03 -34.14 -9.91
N SER A 18 -10.13 -34.61 -10.50
CA SER A 18 -10.51 -36.03 -10.53
C SER A 18 -10.88 -36.45 -11.95
N LYS A 19 -10.20 -37.49 -12.46
CA LYS A 19 -10.41 -38.05 -13.83
C LYS A 19 -10.41 -36.99 -14.95
N GLY A 20 -9.58 -35.96 -14.80
CA GLY A 20 -9.46 -34.87 -15.76
C GLY A 20 -10.48 -33.73 -15.57
N TYR A 21 -11.31 -33.74 -14.53
CA TYR A 21 -12.27 -32.69 -14.23
C TYR A 21 -11.89 -31.92 -12.97
N LEU A 22 -12.13 -30.60 -12.94
CA LEU A 22 -11.94 -29.78 -11.74
C LEU A 22 -12.93 -30.15 -10.64
N ASN A 23 -12.44 -30.33 -9.42
CA ASN A 23 -13.30 -30.58 -8.26
C ASN A 23 -14.18 -29.34 -7.98
N GLY A 24 -15.46 -29.55 -7.68
CA GLY A 24 -16.42 -28.46 -7.46
C GLY A 24 -16.94 -27.77 -8.74
N PHE A 25 -16.57 -28.28 -9.93
CA PHE A 25 -17.06 -27.78 -11.21
C PHE A 25 -17.76 -28.87 -12.02
N SER A 26 -19.06 -28.69 -12.27
CA SER A 26 -19.76 -29.34 -13.38
C SER A 26 -19.61 -28.47 -14.64
N TYR A 27 -20.01 -28.99 -15.81
CA TYR A 27 -20.06 -28.17 -17.02
C TYR A 27 -20.88 -26.89 -16.79
N ARG A 28 -22.08 -27.01 -16.19
CA ARG A 28 -22.92 -25.86 -15.88
C ARG A 28 -22.21 -24.85 -14.95
N THR A 29 -21.66 -25.31 -13.83
CA THR A 29 -21.05 -24.39 -12.85
C THR A 29 -19.71 -23.83 -13.32
N HIS A 30 -19.08 -24.41 -14.34
CA HIS A 30 -17.91 -23.83 -15.02
C HIS A 30 -18.33 -22.68 -15.94
N TYR A 31 -19.42 -22.79 -16.68
CA TYR A 31 -19.94 -21.69 -17.50
C TYR A 31 -20.39 -20.51 -16.62
N GLU A 32 -21.08 -20.80 -15.50
CA GLU A 32 -21.54 -19.77 -14.57
C GLU A 32 -20.36 -19.12 -13.79
N PHE A 33 -19.20 -19.75 -13.71
CA PHE A 33 -18.11 -19.28 -12.86
C PHE A 33 -17.60 -17.86 -13.19
N TYR A 34 -17.37 -17.58 -14.47
CA TYR A 34 -16.77 -16.32 -14.93
C TYR A 34 -17.67 -15.10 -14.67
N PRO A 35 -18.97 -15.10 -15.05
CA PRO A 35 -19.85 -13.98 -14.73
C PRO A 35 -20.17 -13.87 -13.23
N TYR A 36 -20.38 -14.99 -12.51
CA TYR A 36 -20.82 -14.92 -11.11
C TYR A 36 -19.71 -14.65 -10.09
N TYR A 37 -18.47 -15.08 -10.35
CA TYR A 37 -17.39 -14.97 -9.37
C TYR A 37 -16.25 -14.06 -9.81
N CYS A 38 -16.10 -13.82 -11.12
CA CYS A 38 -14.96 -13.07 -11.67
C CYS A 38 -15.34 -11.71 -12.27
N ASP A 39 -16.64 -11.43 -12.44
CA ASP A 39 -17.13 -10.26 -13.20
C ASP A 39 -16.49 -10.21 -14.61
N LEU A 40 -16.58 -11.33 -15.33
CA LEU A 40 -16.02 -11.55 -16.66
C LEU A 40 -17.07 -12.15 -17.61
N GLU A 41 -17.17 -11.58 -18.80
CA GLU A 41 -17.97 -12.12 -19.91
C GLU A 41 -17.11 -13.09 -20.74
N ILE A 42 -16.83 -14.28 -20.19
CA ILE A 42 -16.14 -15.36 -20.89
C ILE A 42 -17.17 -16.45 -21.22
N ASP A 43 -17.30 -16.78 -22.51
CA ASP A 43 -18.07 -17.94 -22.94
C ASP A 43 -17.16 -19.18 -22.98
N VAL A 44 -17.50 -20.19 -22.18
CA VAL A 44 -16.72 -21.43 -22.11
C VAL A 44 -16.94 -22.30 -23.35
N ALA A 45 -18.02 -22.06 -24.13
CA ALA A 45 -18.29 -22.77 -25.38
C ALA A 45 -17.20 -22.54 -26.44
N ASP A 46 -16.57 -21.37 -26.42
CA ASP A 46 -15.48 -21.01 -27.34
C ASP A 46 -14.23 -21.91 -27.16
N TYR A 47 -14.16 -22.63 -26.04
CA TYR A 47 -13.05 -23.51 -25.69
C TYR A 47 -13.41 -25.00 -25.85
N GLU A 48 -14.53 -25.36 -26.48
CA GLU A 48 -14.83 -26.75 -26.80
C GLU A 48 -14.01 -27.28 -28.00
N PRO A 49 -13.69 -28.58 -28.08
CA PRO A 49 -13.97 -29.61 -27.08
C PRO A 49 -12.94 -29.61 -25.93
N GLY A 50 -13.31 -30.14 -24.77
CA GLY A 50 -12.38 -30.45 -23.69
C GLY A 50 -13.05 -30.65 -22.33
N THR A 51 -12.33 -31.22 -21.36
CA THR A 51 -12.83 -31.32 -19.97
C THR A 51 -12.88 -29.95 -19.30
N THR A 52 -13.54 -29.85 -18.13
CA THR A 52 -13.55 -28.61 -17.34
C THR A 52 -12.13 -28.14 -16.98
N ARG A 53 -11.20 -29.08 -16.73
CA ARG A 53 -9.79 -28.78 -16.47
C ARG A 53 -9.10 -28.20 -17.69
N GLU A 54 -9.21 -28.86 -18.84
CA GLU A 54 -8.52 -28.45 -20.08
C GLU A 54 -8.99 -27.07 -20.53
N LYS A 55 -10.30 -26.83 -20.48
CA LYS A 55 -10.89 -25.53 -20.82
C LYS A 55 -10.47 -24.45 -19.84
N PHE A 56 -10.51 -24.72 -18.54
CA PHE A 56 -10.10 -23.74 -17.53
C PHE A 56 -8.62 -23.35 -17.66
N ILE A 57 -7.74 -24.32 -17.93
CA ILE A 57 -6.31 -24.07 -18.19
C ILE A 57 -6.15 -23.20 -19.45
N ARG A 58 -6.78 -23.56 -20.57
CA ARG A 58 -6.70 -22.77 -21.82
C ARG A 58 -7.19 -21.33 -21.62
N ILE A 59 -8.33 -21.16 -20.95
CA ILE A 59 -8.86 -19.82 -20.63
C ILE A 59 -7.83 -19.02 -19.81
N LEU A 60 -7.19 -19.62 -18.81
CA LEU A 60 -6.13 -18.95 -18.03
C LEU A 60 -4.90 -18.62 -18.89
N GLU A 61 -4.44 -19.54 -19.75
CA GLU A 61 -3.26 -19.36 -20.59
C GLU A 61 -3.45 -18.26 -21.65
N GLU A 62 -4.64 -18.18 -22.25
CA GLU A 62 -5.00 -17.22 -23.29
C GLU A 62 -5.42 -15.84 -22.74
N SER A 63 -5.82 -15.79 -21.46
CA SER A 63 -6.21 -14.55 -20.77
C SER A 63 -5.03 -13.63 -20.48
N ASN A 64 -5.21 -12.32 -20.67
CA ASN A 64 -4.22 -11.32 -20.24
C ASN A 64 -4.06 -11.29 -18.70
N PRO A 65 -3.00 -10.65 -18.15
CA PRO A 65 -2.70 -10.69 -16.71
C PRO A 65 -3.84 -10.21 -15.81
N LEU A 66 -4.56 -9.15 -16.21
CA LEU A 66 -5.65 -8.60 -15.41
C LEU A 66 -6.84 -9.57 -15.34
N VAL A 67 -7.15 -10.22 -16.46
CA VAL A 67 -8.19 -11.26 -16.54
C VAL A 67 -7.78 -12.49 -15.71
N GLN A 68 -6.51 -12.91 -15.80
CA GLN A 68 -5.96 -13.99 -14.94
C GLN A 68 -6.14 -13.65 -13.46
N ALA A 69 -5.80 -12.44 -13.02
CA ALA A 69 -5.97 -12.01 -11.64
C ALA A 69 -7.43 -12.07 -11.18
N LYS A 70 -8.38 -11.64 -12.02
CA LYS A 70 -9.83 -11.75 -11.74
C LYS A 70 -10.27 -13.20 -11.61
N ILE A 71 -9.78 -14.09 -12.48
CA ILE A 71 -10.07 -15.53 -12.41
C ILE A 71 -9.55 -16.12 -11.10
N LEU A 72 -8.32 -15.82 -10.69
CA LEU A 72 -7.77 -16.28 -9.41
C LEU A 72 -8.62 -15.80 -8.22
N LYS A 73 -8.96 -14.50 -8.17
CA LYS A 73 -9.86 -13.93 -7.15
C LYS A 73 -11.21 -14.67 -7.13
N GLY A 74 -11.77 -14.97 -8.30
CA GLY A 74 -13.02 -15.72 -8.44
C GLY A 74 -12.91 -17.15 -7.92
N VAL A 75 -11.79 -17.85 -8.17
CA VAL A 75 -11.56 -19.21 -7.63
C VAL A 75 -11.63 -19.19 -6.10
N PHE A 76 -10.93 -18.25 -5.46
CA PHE A 76 -10.92 -18.17 -3.99
C PHE A 76 -12.25 -17.75 -3.38
N LYS A 77 -13.06 -16.96 -4.10
CA LYS A 77 -14.45 -16.69 -3.70
C LYS A 77 -15.34 -17.93 -3.81
N LYS A 78 -15.19 -18.71 -4.87
CA LYS A 78 -16.00 -19.91 -5.12
C LYS A 78 -15.62 -21.06 -4.19
N ILE A 79 -14.32 -21.22 -3.91
CA ILE A 79 -13.76 -22.29 -3.08
C ILE A 79 -12.89 -21.62 -1.99
N PRO A 80 -13.53 -21.05 -0.95
CA PRO A 80 -12.80 -20.44 0.16
C PRO A 80 -12.02 -21.50 0.94
N VAL A 81 -10.95 -21.10 1.63
CA VAL A 81 -10.12 -22.02 2.45
C VAL A 81 -10.97 -22.76 3.49
N SER A 82 -12.00 -22.12 4.03
CA SER A 82 -12.95 -22.71 4.98
C SER A 82 -13.78 -23.87 4.42
N ALA A 83 -13.85 -24.04 3.09
CA ALA A 83 -14.56 -25.13 2.43
C ALA A 83 -13.78 -26.46 2.45
N PHE A 84 -12.50 -26.46 2.83
CA PHE A 84 -11.69 -27.67 2.92
C PHE A 84 -11.75 -28.29 4.33
N GLU A 85 -11.48 -29.60 4.38
CA GLU A 85 -11.36 -30.38 5.62
C GLU A 85 -10.26 -29.81 6.53
N GLU A 86 -10.45 -29.91 7.84
CA GLU A 86 -9.58 -29.25 8.83
C GLU A 86 -8.10 -29.61 8.67
N GLN A 87 -7.81 -30.87 8.35
CA GLN A 87 -6.45 -31.36 8.09
C GLN A 87 -5.75 -30.72 6.88
N ASP A 88 -6.51 -30.17 5.92
CA ASP A 88 -5.96 -29.58 4.69
C ASP A 88 -5.94 -28.05 4.74
N ARG A 89 -6.62 -27.42 5.71
CA ARG A 89 -6.83 -25.96 5.76
C ARG A 89 -5.53 -25.18 5.84
N GLU A 90 -4.56 -25.63 6.62
CA GLU A 90 -3.27 -24.95 6.77
C GLU A 90 -2.54 -24.87 5.43
N ARG A 91 -2.38 -26.00 4.75
CA ARG A 91 -1.76 -26.05 3.41
C ARG A 91 -2.54 -25.24 2.37
N LYS A 92 -3.87 -25.21 2.45
CA LYS A 92 -4.71 -24.40 1.55
C LYS A 92 -4.57 -22.91 1.83
N GLN A 93 -4.39 -22.52 3.09
CA GLN A 93 -4.11 -21.15 3.49
C GLN A 93 -2.75 -20.69 2.93
N GLU A 94 -1.71 -21.49 3.07
CA GLU A 94 -0.38 -21.20 2.48
C GLU A 94 -0.46 -20.98 0.97
N LEU A 95 -1.20 -21.85 0.26
CA LEU A 95 -1.43 -21.67 -1.18
C LEU A 95 -2.22 -20.39 -1.47
N TYR A 96 -3.29 -20.12 -0.71
CA TYR A 96 -4.08 -18.90 -0.87
C TYR A 96 -3.21 -17.64 -0.72
N ASP A 97 -2.35 -17.60 0.30
CA ASP A 97 -1.44 -16.49 0.59
C ASP A 97 -0.42 -16.31 -0.54
N GLU A 98 0.19 -17.40 -1.03
CA GLU A 98 1.10 -17.36 -2.18
C GLU A 98 0.39 -16.81 -3.44
N TYR A 99 -0.85 -17.22 -3.70
CA TYR A 99 -1.59 -16.69 -4.83
C TYR A 99 -2.04 -15.25 -4.64
N GLN A 100 -2.15 -14.71 -3.42
CA GLN A 100 -2.35 -13.27 -3.24
C GLN A 100 -1.16 -12.48 -3.78
N VAL A 101 0.07 -12.96 -3.58
CA VAL A 101 1.28 -12.35 -4.15
C VAL A 101 1.27 -12.42 -5.68
N ILE A 102 0.86 -13.56 -6.24
CA ILE A 102 0.74 -13.73 -7.69
C ILE A 102 -0.35 -12.81 -8.27
N ILE A 103 -1.50 -12.70 -7.60
CA ILE A 103 -2.56 -11.76 -7.97
C ILE A 103 -2.03 -10.33 -7.97
N ALA A 104 -1.31 -9.94 -6.92
CA ALA A 104 -0.70 -8.63 -6.81
C ALA A 104 0.21 -8.33 -8.00
N ARG A 105 1.03 -9.31 -8.42
CA ARG A 105 1.88 -9.23 -9.60
C ARG A 105 1.10 -9.10 -10.92
N LEU A 106 -0.07 -9.72 -11.05
CA LEU A 106 -0.83 -9.80 -12.29
C LEU A 106 -1.77 -8.61 -12.52
N ASP A 107 -2.26 -8.00 -11.45
CA ASP A 107 -3.12 -6.83 -11.50
C ASP A 107 -2.28 -5.58 -11.15
N PRO A 108 -1.95 -4.71 -12.13
CA PRO A 108 -1.14 -3.52 -11.88
C PRO A 108 -1.82 -2.49 -10.98
N LYS A 109 -3.13 -2.64 -10.67
CA LYS A 109 -3.78 -1.84 -9.62
C LYS A 109 -3.51 -2.36 -8.22
N THR A 110 -3.04 -3.61 -8.10
CA THR A 110 -2.59 -4.21 -6.84
C THR A 110 -1.08 -4.17 -6.64
N GLN A 111 -0.29 -4.01 -7.70
CA GLN A 111 1.07 -3.51 -7.55
C GLN A 111 0.98 -2.06 -7.05
N GLY A 112 1.56 -1.73 -5.91
CA GLY A 112 1.80 -0.33 -5.58
C GLY A 112 2.86 0.27 -6.49
N VAL A 113 3.66 1.14 -5.91
CA VAL A 113 4.71 1.86 -6.64
C VAL A 113 5.70 0.86 -7.23
N SER A 114 5.88 0.93 -8.55
CA SER A 114 6.75 0.01 -9.29
C SER A 114 8.21 0.14 -8.87
N GLY A 115 8.86 -0.98 -8.55
CA GLY A 115 10.29 -1.08 -8.22
C GLY A 115 10.55 -1.71 -6.84
N ASP A 116 11.76 -2.27 -6.65
CA ASP A 116 12.18 -2.76 -5.33
C ASP A 116 12.27 -1.59 -4.34
N PHE A 117 11.71 -1.75 -3.14
CA PHE A 117 11.89 -0.78 -2.07
C PHE A 117 13.39 -0.61 -1.77
N LYS A 118 13.88 0.64 -1.82
CA LYS A 118 15.28 0.98 -1.54
C LYS A 118 15.44 1.64 -0.18
N ASN A 119 14.69 2.72 0.03
CA ASN A 119 14.69 3.46 1.26
C ASN A 119 13.45 4.35 1.36
N LEU A 120 13.24 4.91 2.55
CA LEU A 120 12.26 5.93 2.85
C LEU A 120 12.95 7.07 3.59
N ILE A 121 12.85 8.29 3.06
CA ILE A 121 13.36 9.50 3.72
C ILE A 121 12.16 10.27 4.26
N PHE A 122 12.11 10.47 5.57
CA PHE A 122 10.89 10.95 6.23
C PHE A 122 11.20 11.71 7.52
N ALA A 123 10.14 12.24 8.13
CA ALA A 123 10.17 12.91 9.43
C ALA A 123 11.27 13.98 9.55
N ALA A 124 11.49 14.77 8.50
CA ALA A 124 12.41 15.89 8.55
C ALA A 124 11.91 16.96 9.55
N ASN A 125 12.75 17.35 10.51
CA ASN A 125 12.45 18.36 11.53
C ASN A 125 13.41 19.57 11.46
N GLY A 126 13.93 19.85 10.26
CA GLY A 126 14.88 20.92 10.01
C GLY A 126 15.10 21.13 8.52
N PRO A 127 16.24 21.73 8.12
CA PRO A 127 16.54 22.00 6.73
C PRO A 127 16.42 20.76 5.84
N LYS A 128 15.96 20.95 4.59
CA LYS A 128 15.84 19.89 3.60
C LYS A 128 17.18 19.13 3.45
N PRO A 129 17.19 17.78 3.45
CA PRO A 129 18.41 17.01 3.21
C PRO A 129 19.00 17.35 1.85
N GLU A 130 20.32 17.46 1.72
CA GLU A 130 21.02 17.57 0.43
C GLU A 130 21.45 16.17 -0.02
N ILE A 131 20.89 15.68 -1.13
CA ILE A 131 21.08 14.29 -1.61
C ILE A 131 21.84 14.30 -2.93
N VAL A 132 22.83 13.43 -3.05
CA VAL A 132 23.56 13.15 -4.30
C VAL A 132 23.40 11.70 -4.71
N LEU A 133 23.42 11.44 -6.02
CA LEU A 133 23.57 10.09 -6.57
C LEU A 133 25.06 9.76 -6.59
N VAL A 134 25.49 8.82 -5.75
CA VAL A 134 26.88 8.32 -5.76
C VAL A 134 27.06 7.25 -6.83
N ASN A 135 25.98 6.55 -7.20
CA ASN A 135 25.94 5.67 -8.35
C ASN A 135 24.59 5.80 -9.07
N ALA A 136 24.59 6.45 -10.23
CA ALA A 136 23.39 6.69 -11.02
C ALA A 136 22.85 5.44 -11.73
N THR A 137 23.65 4.39 -11.91
CA THR A 137 23.22 3.14 -12.57
C THR A 137 22.45 2.20 -11.63
N THR A 138 22.72 2.31 -10.32
CA THR A 138 22.08 1.51 -9.27
C THR A 138 21.10 2.32 -8.42
N ASN A 139 20.98 3.63 -8.69
CA ASN A 139 20.23 4.59 -7.88
C ASN A 139 20.71 4.66 -6.42
N GLU A 140 22.01 4.50 -6.20
CA GLU A 140 22.60 4.66 -4.87
C GLU A 140 22.72 6.15 -4.53
N ILE A 141 22.05 6.55 -3.45
CA ILE A 141 22.03 7.92 -2.95
C ILE A 141 22.87 8.08 -1.70
N ARG A 142 23.30 9.31 -1.41
CA ARG A 142 23.89 9.71 -0.13
C ARG A 142 23.39 11.08 0.28
N ILE A 143 23.07 11.24 1.56
CA ILE A 143 22.79 12.56 2.13
C ILE A 143 24.13 13.19 2.51
N VAL A 144 24.46 14.32 1.88
CA VAL A 144 25.74 15.03 2.10
C VAL A 144 25.61 16.18 3.09
N LYS A 145 24.37 16.55 3.45
CA LYS A 145 24.09 17.61 4.43
C LYS A 145 22.67 17.48 4.99
N ASN A 146 22.49 17.92 6.25
CA ASN A 146 21.22 17.94 6.98
C ASN A 146 20.63 16.53 7.20
N GLU A 147 21.46 15.48 7.20
CA GLU A 147 21.03 14.10 7.47
C GLU A 147 20.45 13.97 8.89
N GLU A 148 21.03 14.69 9.85
CA GLU A 148 20.64 14.71 11.25
C GLU A 148 19.17 15.14 11.47
N TYR A 149 18.59 15.87 10.50
CA TYR A 149 17.23 16.36 10.58
C TYR A 149 16.20 15.37 10.06
N CYS A 150 16.59 14.32 9.32
CA CYS A 150 15.67 13.34 8.75
C CYS A 150 15.94 11.92 9.22
N LEU A 151 14.97 11.04 8.96
CA LEU A 151 15.08 9.61 9.16
C LEU A 151 15.18 8.91 7.81
N VAL A 152 16.03 7.88 7.73
CA VAL A 152 16.24 7.08 6.52
C VAL A 152 16.03 5.60 6.86
N TYR A 153 14.85 5.07 6.56
CA TYR A 153 14.58 3.65 6.72
C TYR A 153 15.04 2.92 5.47
N ASP A 154 15.91 1.93 5.63
CA ASP A 154 16.64 1.23 4.57
C ASP A 154 16.53 -0.30 4.66
N ARG A 155 15.67 -0.82 5.56
CA ARG A 155 15.40 -2.25 5.65
C ARG A 155 14.44 -2.70 4.55
N PRO A 156 14.53 -3.96 4.08
CA PRO A 156 13.54 -4.51 3.17
C PRO A 156 12.15 -4.50 3.78
N LEU A 157 11.14 -4.20 2.97
CA LEU A 157 9.74 -4.39 3.35
C LEU A 157 9.36 -5.87 3.27
N THR A 158 8.46 -6.29 4.16
CA THR A 158 7.84 -7.61 4.08
C THR A 158 6.53 -7.54 3.28
N GLU A 159 5.93 -8.69 2.99
CA GLU A 159 4.61 -8.77 2.34
C GLU A 159 3.48 -8.12 3.15
N LYS A 160 3.72 -7.85 4.44
CA LYS A 160 2.82 -7.16 5.37
C LYS A 160 2.94 -5.62 5.30
N GLY A 161 3.87 -5.10 4.49
CA GLY A 161 4.17 -3.67 4.44
C GLY A 161 5.21 -3.27 5.48
N LEU A 162 5.02 -2.09 6.10
CA LEU A 162 5.85 -1.60 7.21
C LEU A 162 4.98 -1.46 8.46
N LEU A 163 5.22 -2.33 9.45
CA LEU A 163 4.53 -2.32 10.73
C LEU A 163 5.21 -1.37 11.72
N TRP A 164 4.43 -0.90 12.70
CA TRP A 164 4.91 0.00 13.75
C TRP A 164 6.06 -0.64 14.55
N GLU A 165 5.92 -1.91 14.94
CA GLU A 165 6.97 -2.59 15.71
C GLU A 165 8.25 -2.80 14.90
N GLU A 166 8.14 -3.05 13.59
CA GLU A 166 9.31 -3.15 12.69
C GLU A 166 10.03 -1.79 12.58
N LEU A 167 9.28 -0.69 12.55
CA LEU A 167 9.84 0.65 12.56
C LEU A 167 10.48 1.00 13.91
N VAL A 168 9.90 0.56 15.03
CA VAL A 168 10.49 0.69 16.38
C VAL A 168 11.79 -0.11 16.48
N ASP A 169 11.83 -1.34 15.97
CA ASP A 169 13.05 -2.16 15.98
C ASP A 169 14.16 -1.50 15.17
N TRP A 170 13.83 -0.98 13.98
CA TRP A 170 14.77 -0.19 13.18
C TRP A 170 15.30 1.04 13.94
N TRP A 171 14.41 1.78 14.59
CA TRP A 171 14.78 2.94 15.40
C TRP A 171 15.71 2.56 16.56
N CYS A 172 15.42 1.46 17.26
CA CYS A 172 16.23 1.00 18.38
C CYS A 172 17.64 0.62 17.96
N ASP A 173 17.79 -0.05 16.82
CA ASP A 173 19.09 -0.43 16.31
C ASP A 173 19.90 0.78 15.83
N ARG A 174 19.24 1.76 15.19
CA ARG A 174 19.86 3.02 14.77
C ARG A 174 20.40 3.81 15.95
N GLU A 175 19.58 3.99 16.98
CA GLU A 175 19.88 4.86 18.13
C GLU A 175 20.58 4.13 19.29
N ASN A 176 20.83 2.82 19.15
CA ASN A 176 21.42 1.94 20.17
C ASN A 176 20.64 1.95 21.51
N LEU A 177 19.33 1.69 21.44
CA LEU A 177 18.40 1.80 22.58
C LEU A 177 18.07 0.44 23.24
N GLN A 178 18.93 -0.57 23.10
CA GLN A 178 18.69 -1.93 23.58
C GLN A 178 18.61 -2.02 25.12
N SER A 179 19.14 -1.02 25.84
CA SER A 179 19.04 -0.94 27.30
C SER A 179 17.71 -0.36 27.80
N GLN A 180 16.93 0.28 26.92
CA GLN A 180 15.62 0.84 27.27
C GLN A 180 14.55 -0.24 27.22
N ASN A 181 13.48 -0.05 28.00
CA ASN A 181 12.33 -0.94 27.91
C ASN A 181 11.49 -0.63 26.65
N ARG A 182 10.62 -1.56 26.26
CA ARG A 182 9.84 -1.42 25.01
C ARG A 182 8.90 -0.21 25.00
N SER A 183 8.38 0.20 26.16
CA SER A 183 7.54 1.39 26.25
C SER A 183 8.34 2.66 25.96
N GLU A 184 9.54 2.79 26.54
CA GLU A 184 10.46 3.91 26.29
C GLU A 184 10.86 3.99 24.81
N GLN A 185 11.19 2.85 24.20
CA GLN A 185 11.54 2.75 22.78
C GLN A 185 10.41 3.26 21.87
N ARG A 186 9.19 2.76 22.10
CA ARG A 186 7.98 3.19 21.36
C ARG A 186 7.72 4.69 21.53
N HIS A 187 7.81 5.18 22.77
CA HIS A 187 7.60 6.59 23.08
C HIS A 187 8.65 7.51 22.45
N GLY A 188 9.91 7.08 22.44
CA GLY A 188 11.03 7.79 21.82
C GLY A 188 10.80 7.99 20.33
N LEU A 189 10.45 6.92 19.60
CA LEU A 189 10.13 7.03 18.18
C LEU A 189 8.89 7.90 17.95
N PHE A 190 7.79 7.65 18.68
CA PHE A 190 6.55 8.43 18.55
C PHE A 190 6.81 9.94 18.68
N ASN A 191 7.58 10.36 19.68
CA ASN A 191 7.92 11.76 19.89
C ASN A 191 8.82 12.31 18.78
N ARG A 192 9.78 11.52 18.29
CA ARG A 192 10.64 11.92 17.17
C ARG A 192 9.85 12.15 15.88
N LEU A 193 8.86 11.29 15.60
CA LEU A 193 7.94 11.44 14.47
C LEU A 193 7.03 12.64 14.65
N LEU A 194 6.43 12.81 15.83
CA LEU A 194 5.56 13.94 16.15
C LEU A 194 6.29 15.28 16.02
N THR A 195 7.58 15.34 16.36
CA THR A 195 8.42 16.55 16.22
C THR A 195 8.62 16.97 14.75
N SER A 196 8.51 16.03 13.81
CA SER A 196 8.63 16.36 12.37
C SER A 196 7.38 17.02 11.79
N ILE A 197 6.23 16.82 12.43
CA ILE A 197 4.99 17.50 12.11
C ILE A 197 5.13 18.88 12.77
N GLU A 198 5.54 19.87 11.98
CA GLU A 198 5.75 21.28 12.37
C GLU A 198 4.44 21.88 12.98
N ASP A 199 4.27 23.20 13.09
CA ASP A 199 3.07 23.82 13.70
C ASP A 199 1.76 23.67 12.86
N ASN A 200 1.45 22.44 12.44
CA ASN A 200 0.24 21.98 11.79
C ASN A 200 -0.58 21.12 12.77
N GLU A 201 -1.45 21.77 13.54
CA GLU A 201 -2.32 21.08 14.51
C GLU A 201 -3.25 20.02 13.89
N PRO A 202 -3.89 20.24 12.72
CA PRO A 202 -4.63 19.18 12.03
C PRO A 202 -3.86 17.87 11.84
N GLU A 203 -2.61 17.95 11.38
CA GLU A 203 -1.74 16.77 11.21
C GLU A 203 -1.41 16.11 12.56
N LYS A 204 -1.07 16.91 13.58
CA LYS A 204 -0.81 16.39 14.93
C LYS A 204 -2.04 15.69 15.51
N VAL A 205 -3.25 16.21 15.27
CA VAL A 205 -4.50 15.56 15.68
C VAL A 205 -4.62 14.22 14.97
N LEU A 206 -4.55 14.16 13.64
CA LEU A 206 -4.61 12.90 12.90
C LEU A 206 -3.61 11.86 13.43
N PHE A 207 -2.34 12.25 13.56
CA PHE A 207 -1.27 11.37 14.01
C PHE A 207 -1.49 10.83 15.43
N ARG A 208 -1.82 11.71 16.39
CA ARG A 208 -2.09 11.31 17.78
C ARG A 208 -3.34 10.42 17.86
N THR A 209 -4.38 10.78 17.13
CA THR A 209 -5.63 10.03 17.07
C THR A 209 -5.41 8.62 16.56
N TYR A 210 -4.65 8.46 15.48
CA TYR A 210 -4.34 7.16 14.90
C TYR A 210 -3.72 6.21 15.94
N TYR A 211 -2.61 6.62 16.56
CA TYR A 211 -1.93 5.76 17.54
C TYR A 211 -2.75 5.58 18.82
N LYS A 212 -3.52 6.58 19.25
CA LYS A 212 -4.41 6.46 20.42
C LYS A 212 -5.48 5.38 20.23
N PHE A 213 -6.08 5.28 19.04
CA PHE A 213 -7.18 4.35 18.80
C PHE A 213 -6.72 2.95 18.40
N PHE A 214 -5.70 2.85 17.55
CA PHE A 214 -5.38 1.57 16.89
C PHE A 214 -4.21 0.81 17.50
N PHE A 215 -3.41 1.45 18.36
CA PHE A 215 -2.25 0.77 18.95
C PHE A 215 -2.62 -0.43 19.82
N GLU A 216 -3.59 -0.29 20.72
CA GLU A 216 -4.03 -1.39 21.58
C GLU A 216 -4.81 -2.48 20.81
N GLU A 217 -5.49 -2.11 19.73
CA GLU A 217 -6.28 -3.05 18.92
C GLU A 217 -5.41 -3.95 18.05
N PHE A 218 -4.40 -3.37 17.38
CA PHE A 218 -3.58 -4.10 16.42
C PHE A 218 -2.23 -4.55 16.97
N VAL A 219 -1.72 -3.87 18.00
CA VAL A 219 -0.45 -4.15 18.69
C VAL A 219 0.67 -4.39 17.66
N ASP A 220 1.14 -5.63 17.53
CA ASP A 220 2.26 -6.04 16.67
C ASP A 220 1.94 -5.95 15.17
N ARG A 221 0.66 -5.82 14.82
CA ARG A 221 0.15 -5.77 13.44
C ARG A 221 -0.24 -4.37 13.00
N LEU A 222 -0.06 -3.35 13.85
CA LEU A 222 -0.40 -1.97 13.51
C LEU A 222 0.51 -1.49 12.36
N PRO A 223 -0.03 -1.04 11.23
CA PRO A 223 0.78 -0.37 10.20
C PRO A 223 1.46 0.89 10.75
N ALA A 224 2.70 1.17 10.36
CA ALA A 224 3.35 2.42 10.75
C ALA A 224 2.75 3.59 9.97
N LEU A 225 2.16 4.57 10.66
CA LEU A 225 1.75 5.84 10.04
C LEU A 225 2.95 6.78 10.00
N ILE A 226 3.53 6.97 8.81
CA ILE A 226 4.82 7.62 8.65
C ILE A 226 4.61 9.08 8.22
N PRO A 227 4.99 10.08 9.05
CA PRO A 227 4.78 11.48 8.69
C PRO A 227 5.89 12.05 7.80
N GLN A 228 5.53 13.08 7.04
CA GLN A 228 6.46 14.01 6.38
C GLN A 228 7.46 13.29 5.46
N VAL A 229 6.93 12.53 4.50
CA VAL A 229 7.69 11.64 3.63
C VAL A 229 8.13 12.35 2.35
N TYR A 230 9.42 12.28 2.00
CA TYR A 230 9.90 12.76 0.70
C TYR A 230 9.63 11.71 -0.39
N LEU A 231 8.70 12.01 -1.30
CA LEU A 231 8.44 11.17 -2.48
C LEU A 231 9.26 11.61 -3.69
N HIS A 232 9.26 12.91 -3.96
CA HIS A 232 10.01 13.49 -5.06
C HIS A 232 11.07 14.42 -4.51
N TYR A 233 12.25 14.38 -5.10
CA TYR A 233 13.37 15.16 -4.63
C TYR A 233 14.02 15.92 -5.79
N ASP A 234 13.95 17.26 -5.73
CA ASP A 234 14.79 18.11 -6.60
C ASP A 234 16.10 18.41 -5.88
N PRO A 235 17.26 17.96 -6.39
CA PRO A 235 18.56 18.27 -5.79
C PRO A 235 18.98 19.74 -5.98
N TYR A 236 18.33 20.48 -6.89
CA TYR A 236 18.68 21.87 -7.16
C TYR A 236 17.91 22.81 -6.25
N THR A 237 18.63 23.76 -5.64
CA THR A 237 18.01 24.78 -4.80
C THR A 237 17.21 25.77 -5.65
N TRP A 238 16.24 26.42 -5.02
CA TRP A 238 15.35 27.38 -5.70
C TRP A 238 16.13 28.50 -6.44
N LYS A 239 17.29 28.91 -5.91
CA LYS A 239 18.20 29.87 -6.56
C LYS A 239 18.78 29.36 -7.88
N TYR A 240 19.07 28.06 -7.99
CA TYR A 240 19.58 27.46 -9.24
C TYR A 240 18.47 27.25 -10.28
N LEU A 241 17.23 27.07 -9.81
CA LEU A 241 16.06 26.83 -10.68
C LEU A 241 15.46 28.12 -11.29
N LYS A 242 16.01 29.30 -10.99
CA LYS A 242 15.49 30.60 -11.48
C LYS A 242 13.99 30.76 -11.26
N ASP A 243 13.53 30.38 -10.08
CA ASP A 243 12.12 30.42 -9.66
C ASP A 243 11.18 29.45 -10.40
N GLU A 244 11.69 28.53 -11.24
CA GLU A 244 10.88 27.44 -11.81
C GLU A 244 10.68 26.30 -10.79
N LYS A 245 9.43 26.05 -10.40
CA LYS A 245 9.06 24.82 -9.68
C LYS A 245 8.92 23.66 -10.68
N ARG A 246 9.87 22.73 -10.66
CA ARG A 246 9.82 21.49 -11.47
C ARG A 246 8.98 20.39 -10.83
N LEU A 247 8.98 20.35 -9.50
CA LEU A 247 8.22 19.41 -8.70
C LEU A 247 7.19 20.17 -7.86
N VAL A 248 5.91 19.95 -8.15
CA VAL A 248 4.78 20.59 -7.48
C VAL A 248 4.67 20.12 -6.03
N ARG A 249 4.92 18.83 -5.78
CA ARG A 249 4.92 18.22 -4.45
C ARG A 249 6.18 17.38 -4.24
N GLN A 250 6.89 17.64 -3.14
CA GLN A 250 8.09 16.87 -2.76
C GLN A 250 7.86 16.03 -1.50
N ARG A 251 7.05 16.54 -0.58
CA ARG A 251 6.75 15.94 0.72
C ARG A 251 5.26 15.63 0.85
N MET A 252 4.94 14.44 1.34
CA MET A 252 3.59 13.97 1.68
C MET A 252 3.37 14.10 3.19
N ASP A 253 2.14 14.38 3.61
CA ASP A 253 1.84 14.56 5.03
C ASP A 253 1.98 13.23 5.77
N PHE A 254 1.36 12.15 5.26
CA PHE A 254 1.52 10.80 5.80
C PHE A 254 1.54 9.70 4.73
N LEU A 255 2.25 8.61 5.04
CA LEU A 255 2.29 7.39 4.25
C LEU A 255 2.02 6.17 5.14
N LEU A 256 1.22 5.23 4.60
CA LEU A 256 1.15 3.85 5.05
C LEU A 256 1.68 2.94 3.95
N LEU A 257 2.56 2.02 4.33
CA LEU A 257 3.01 0.91 3.49
C LEU A 257 2.26 -0.34 3.98
N LEU A 258 1.20 -0.71 3.28
CA LEU A 258 0.28 -1.79 3.66
C LEU A 258 0.62 -3.10 2.92
N PRO A 259 0.03 -4.24 3.35
CA PRO A 259 0.23 -5.52 2.70
C PRO A 259 -0.05 -5.50 1.20
N TYR A 260 0.56 -6.45 0.49
CA TYR A 260 0.44 -6.60 -0.97
C TYR A 260 0.96 -5.40 -1.76
N GLY A 261 1.88 -4.63 -1.17
CA GLY A 261 2.51 -3.48 -1.81
C GLY A 261 1.58 -2.27 -1.93
N LYS A 262 0.55 -2.15 -1.08
CA LYS A 262 -0.38 -1.03 -1.13
C LYS A 262 0.18 0.20 -0.43
N ASN A 263 0.44 1.26 -1.19
CA ASN A 263 1.01 2.49 -0.66
C ASN A 263 -0.09 3.56 -0.54
N VAL A 264 -0.52 3.82 0.70
CA VAL A 264 -1.61 4.76 0.98
C VAL A 264 -1.05 6.09 1.46
N VAL A 265 -1.36 7.16 0.74
CA VAL A 265 -1.00 8.53 1.06
C VAL A 265 -2.20 9.21 1.70
N ILE A 266 -1.96 9.88 2.82
CA ILE A 266 -2.98 10.65 3.53
C ILE A 266 -2.50 12.09 3.61
N GLU A 267 -3.35 13.00 3.15
CA GLU A 267 -3.05 14.44 3.10
C GLU A 267 -4.12 15.22 3.84
N ILE A 268 -3.73 16.35 4.43
CA ILE A 268 -4.64 17.28 5.08
C ILE A 268 -4.60 18.62 4.36
N ASP A 269 -5.67 18.91 3.59
CA ASP A 269 -5.72 20.07 2.74
C ASP A 269 -6.32 21.30 3.45
N GLY A 270 -5.48 22.24 3.82
CA GLY A 270 -5.89 23.55 4.33
C GLY A 270 -6.20 24.55 3.21
N ARG A 271 -6.82 25.68 3.59
CA ARG A 271 -7.12 26.79 2.67
C ARG A 271 -5.88 27.26 1.90
N GLN A 272 -4.70 27.20 2.52
CA GLN A 272 -3.42 27.54 1.91
C GLN A 272 -3.05 26.70 0.67
N HIS A 273 -3.63 25.51 0.48
CA HIS A 273 -3.29 24.65 -0.67
C HIS A 273 -4.04 25.05 -1.96
N TYR A 274 -5.16 25.75 -1.84
CA TYR A 274 -6.02 26.10 -2.98
C TYR A 274 -6.47 27.56 -2.97
N SER A 275 -5.77 28.42 -2.24
CA SER A 275 -6.08 29.86 -2.21
C SER A 275 -4.83 30.73 -2.38
N GLU A 276 -5.00 31.85 -3.07
CA GLU A 276 -4.01 32.93 -3.17
C GLU A 276 -4.61 34.19 -2.57
N ASN A 277 -3.85 34.88 -1.71
CA ASN A 277 -4.30 36.10 -1.03
C ASN A 277 -5.65 35.92 -0.30
N GLY A 278 -5.89 34.71 0.22
CA GLY A 278 -7.13 34.35 0.90
C GLY A 278 -8.32 34.06 -0.03
N GLN A 279 -8.21 34.18 -1.35
CA GLN A 279 -9.27 33.77 -2.27
C GLN A 279 -8.98 32.42 -2.89
N SER A 280 -9.99 31.55 -2.99
CA SER A 280 -9.85 30.28 -3.69
C SER A 280 -9.36 30.49 -5.11
N SER A 281 -8.30 29.77 -5.51
CA SER A 281 -7.69 29.82 -6.83
C SER A 281 -8.08 28.55 -7.60
N PRO A 282 -8.90 28.66 -8.67
CA PRO A 282 -9.19 27.52 -9.54
C PRO A 282 -7.93 26.91 -10.17
N HIS A 283 -6.88 27.72 -10.36
CA HIS A 283 -5.60 27.27 -10.88
C HIS A 283 -4.89 26.33 -9.90
N LEU A 284 -4.70 26.76 -8.65
CA LEU A 284 -4.09 25.91 -7.60
C LEU A 284 -4.91 24.64 -7.35
N TYR A 285 -6.24 24.75 -7.38
CA TYR A 285 -7.10 23.58 -7.30
C TYR A 285 -6.85 22.59 -8.45
N ALA A 286 -6.74 23.09 -9.69
CA ALA A 286 -6.46 22.26 -10.86
C ALA A 286 -5.10 21.54 -10.78
N GLU A 287 -4.07 22.22 -10.28
CA GLU A 287 -2.75 21.62 -10.01
C GLU A 287 -2.83 20.52 -8.96
N MET A 288 -3.49 20.79 -7.83
CA MET A 288 -3.67 19.83 -6.74
C MET A 288 -4.36 18.54 -7.22
N VAL A 289 -5.45 18.66 -7.98
CA VAL A 289 -6.16 17.47 -8.51
C VAL A 289 -5.38 16.77 -9.62
N ALA A 290 -4.51 17.48 -10.36
CA ALA A 290 -3.62 16.86 -11.35
C ALA A 290 -2.55 16.00 -10.67
N GLU A 291 -1.97 16.49 -9.58
CA GLU A 291 -0.99 15.72 -8.79
C GLU A 291 -1.65 14.52 -8.09
N ASP A 292 -2.88 14.66 -7.59
CA ASP A 292 -3.65 13.53 -7.06
C ASP A 292 -3.79 12.40 -8.10
N ARG A 293 -4.17 12.75 -9.34
CA ARG A 293 -4.25 11.78 -10.44
C ARG A 293 -2.89 11.18 -10.76
N ARG A 294 -1.82 11.98 -10.77
CA ARG A 294 -0.46 11.50 -11.05
C ARG A 294 -0.03 10.44 -10.03
N LEU A 295 -0.21 10.71 -8.74
CA LEU A 295 0.10 9.75 -7.67
C LEU A 295 -0.70 8.45 -7.84
N LYS A 296 -2.01 8.56 -8.09
CA LYS A 296 -2.86 7.39 -8.33
C LYS A 296 -2.43 6.56 -9.53
N LEU A 297 -2.04 7.22 -10.62
CA LEU A 297 -1.52 6.54 -11.81
C LEU A 297 -0.15 5.88 -11.59
N THR A 298 0.60 6.30 -10.57
CA THR A 298 1.87 5.66 -10.17
C THR A 298 1.70 4.54 -9.13
N GLY A 299 0.46 4.19 -8.76
CA GLY A 299 0.17 3.07 -7.86
C GLY A 299 -0.06 3.45 -6.40
N TYR A 300 -0.05 4.74 -6.06
CA TYR A 300 -0.47 5.21 -4.73
C TYR A 300 -1.99 5.26 -4.62
N GLU A 301 -2.52 5.00 -3.43
CA GLU A 301 -3.90 5.34 -3.08
C GLU A 301 -3.90 6.62 -2.25
N VAL A 302 -4.62 7.66 -2.68
CA VAL A 302 -4.57 8.98 -2.04
C VAL A 302 -5.92 9.31 -1.41
N TYR A 303 -5.90 9.60 -0.12
CA TYR A 303 -7.04 10.08 0.67
C TYR A 303 -6.72 11.46 1.24
N ARG A 304 -7.68 12.37 1.12
CA ARG A 304 -7.51 13.78 1.52
C ARG A 304 -8.57 14.13 2.55
N PHE A 305 -8.15 14.67 3.68
CA PHE A 305 -9.04 15.32 4.62
C PHE A 305 -9.01 16.82 4.37
N GLY A 306 -10.17 17.47 4.44
CA GLY A 306 -10.24 18.93 4.41
C GLY A 306 -9.82 19.50 5.77
N GLY A 307 -9.08 20.60 5.78
CA GLY A 307 -8.69 21.29 7.03
C GLY A 307 -9.89 21.74 7.87
N TYR A 308 -11.06 21.96 7.23
CA TYR A 308 -12.32 22.24 7.93
C TYR A 308 -12.75 21.09 8.87
N GLU A 309 -12.37 19.85 8.56
CA GLU A 309 -12.70 18.67 9.35
C GLU A 309 -11.96 18.61 10.69
N PHE A 310 -10.92 19.44 10.86
CA PHE A 310 -10.09 19.51 12.05
C PHE A 310 -10.35 20.74 12.92
N LEU A 311 -11.37 21.56 12.61
CA LEU A 311 -11.73 22.73 13.44
C LEU A 311 -12.25 22.34 14.82
N ASP A 312 -12.90 21.17 14.92
CA ASP A 312 -13.43 20.60 16.15
C ASP A 312 -12.63 19.32 16.48
N PRO A 313 -11.75 19.33 17.49
CA PRO A 313 -10.86 18.22 17.79
C PRO A 313 -11.56 16.91 18.15
N GLU A 314 -12.78 16.95 18.70
CA GLU A 314 -13.52 15.74 19.06
C GLU A 314 -14.12 15.09 17.81
N LYS A 315 -14.73 15.88 16.94
CA LYS A 315 -15.25 15.40 15.64
C LYS A 315 -14.14 14.95 14.70
N ALA A 316 -13.00 15.63 14.74
CA ALA A 316 -11.81 15.23 13.99
C ALA A 316 -11.34 13.83 14.43
N GLN A 317 -11.28 13.59 15.75
CA GLN A 317 -10.94 12.29 16.32
C GLN A 317 -11.87 11.18 15.83
N GLU A 318 -13.19 11.43 15.89
CA GLU A 318 -14.21 10.47 15.42
C GLU A 318 -14.03 10.15 13.93
N LYS A 319 -13.92 11.18 13.08
CA LYS A 319 -13.75 11.01 11.62
C LYS A 319 -12.50 10.22 11.25
N VAL A 320 -11.37 10.55 11.88
CA VAL A 320 -10.11 9.84 11.67
C VAL A 320 -10.26 8.38 12.10
N GLY A 321 -10.88 8.11 13.25
CA GLY A 321 -11.14 6.75 13.74
C GLY A 321 -12.05 5.93 12.81
N VAL A 322 -13.13 6.52 12.29
CA VAL A 322 -14.02 5.85 11.32
C VAL A 322 -13.27 5.55 10.02
N PHE A 323 -12.55 6.53 9.48
CA PHE A 323 -11.81 6.37 8.23
C PHE A 323 -10.80 5.22 8.29
N PHE A 324 -9.93 5.19 9.31
CA PHE A 324 -8.91 4.15 9.41
C PHE A 324 -9.53 2.78 9.71
N SER A 325 -10.61 2.71 10.49
CA SER A 325 -11.38 1.47 10.68
C SER A 325 -11.88 0.90 9.34
N GLU A 326 -12.42 1.74 8.47
CA GLU A 326 -12.91 1.33 7.14
C GLU A 326 -11.76 0.97 6.19
N LEU A 327 -10.67 1.76 6.22
CA LEU A 327 -9.46 1.50 5.45
C LEU A 327 -8.85 0.14 5.81
N PHE A 328 -8.75 -0.18 7.10
CA PHE A 328 -8.21 -1.45 7.58
C PHE A 328 -9.11 -2.63 7.20
N LYS A 329 -10.43 -2.48 7.28
CA LYS A 329 -11.38 -3.48 6.76
C LYS A 329 -11.21 -3.71 5.27
N LEU A 330 -11.01 -2.65 4.49
CA LEU A 330 -10.81 -2.74 3.03
C LEU A 330 -9.59 -3.59 2.68
N TYR A 331 -8.49 -3.46 3.42
CA TYR A 331 -7.26 -4.22 3.18
C TYR A 331 -7.11 -5.48 4.04
N ALA A 332 -8.17 -5.87 4.76
CA ALA A 332 -8.14 -6.99 5.70
C ALA A 332 -6.98 -6.92 6.70
N ILE A 333 -6.62 -5.71 7.14
CA ILE A 333 -5.76 -5.54 8.31
C ILE A 333 -6.62 -5.99 9.48
N SER A 334 -6.23 -7.12 10.05
CA SER A 334 -6.93 -7.73 11.18
C SER A 334 -6.02 -7.75 12.38
#